data_AF-A0A420HS48-F1
#
_entry.id   AF-A0A420HS48-F1
#
_cell.length_a   1.000
_cell.length_b   1.000
_cell.length_c   1.000
_cell.angle_alpha   90.00
_cell.angle_beta   90.00
_cell.angle_gamma   90.00
#
_symmetry.space_group_name_H-M   'P 1'
#
loop_
_entity.id
_entity.type
_entity.pdbx_description
1 polymer ?
#
loop_
_entity_poly.entity_id
_entity_poly.type
_entity_poly.pdbx_seq_one_letter_code
_entity_poly.pdbx_strand_id
1 'polypeptide(L)'
;MDDPVFAPSPTSGIDLTTQTILLHASNHDLQGLKPLLRVPGKASVQDPETGFTPLHAAIAACGPATPQVTLDNQNGSGEDVKEKVNGKEEEEVDIEKAKKVVEELFFSGAIWNDLDSNNETPGCLAYRLGRMELYEMCVNAGVRAELLLGLMGGYEELEGEGEDEMDEDEVEIEGFEVVGGEVNGQAEEALGGDVVGESNVTSTTPKPSEHSLAVGPAEAQILSQDPATKKDVNSADYLSSTLTFTDDKLLDADNNGVMMAWETSIMRRTVDLLLPSLTPGARILNIGFGMGIVDRMFRDTKPARHHIIEAHPSVLEKVAGEDSDFGKQWEQSAEAGAYKIHGGKWQDICPLLLQQGEVYDAIYFDTFGEDYSQLRLFFMEFVPGLLAPEGAFGFFNGLGADRRVCYDVYTKVVEMDCLEAGLDVEWTEVEVGKLGEEGEGAVRAQLAALGRSADERWMVRLGSVPKNAAIEAAFSQFYMQRATTEFADDLERLRTSDDFKDEAVPMLIAALKAGTAMFSMEEKKRIVLAGRENVV
;
A
#
# COMPACT_ATOMS: atom_id res chain seq x y z
N MET A 1 -9.35 51.61 -17.00
CA MET A 1 -10.59 51.20 -16.32
C MET A 1 -10.17 50.97 -14.89
N ASP A 2 -9.88 52.05 -14.17
CA ASP A 2 -9.34 51.98 -12.81
C ASP A 2 -10.34 52.70 -11.91
N ASP A 3 -11.46 52.02 -11.68
CA ASP A 3 -12.46 52.48 -10.74
C ASP A 3 -12.12 51.88 -9.36
N PRO A 4 -11.72 52.71 -8.37
CA PRO A 4 -11.36 52.24 -7.03
C PRO A 4 -12.52 51.57 -6.29
N VAL A 5 -13.76 51.64 -6.82
CA VAL A 5 -14.91 50.87 -6.31
C VAL A 5 -14.75 49.36 -6.51
N PHE A 6 -13.93 48.93 -7.48
CA PHE A 6 -13.63 47.50 -7.73
C PHE A 6 -12.28 47.05 -7.17
N ALA A 7 -11.56 47.92 -6.47
CA ALA A 7 -10.38 47.49 -5.73
C ALA A 7 -10.85 46.63 -4.54
N PRO A 8 -10.35 45.38 -4.37
CA PRO A 8 -10.77 44.54 -3.26
C PRO A 8 -10.46 45.23 -1.93
N SER A 9 -11.46 45.30 -1.05
CA SER A 9 -11.30 45.90 0.28
C SER A 9 -10.24 45.13 1.07
N PRO A 10 -9.30 45.80 1.76
CA PRO A 10 -8.27 45.16 2.60
C PRO A 10 -8.84 44.41 3.83
N THR A 11 -10.17 44.39 3.98
CA THR A 11 -10.93 43.70 5.03
C THR A 11 -11.70 42.47 4.53
N SER A 12 -11.50 42.03 3.29
CA SER A 12 -12.27 40.91 2.72
C SER A 12 -11.82 39.51 3.17
N GLY A 13 -10.68 39.37 3.85
CA GLY A 13 -10.19 38.06 4.33
C GLY A 13 -9.83 37.07 3.22
N ILE A 14 -9.85 37.49 1.94
CA ILE A 14 -9.53 36.64 0.79
C ILE A 14 -8.01 36.55 0.65
N ASP A 15 -7.46 35.34 0.79
CA ASP A 15 -6.05 35.08 0.51
C ASP A 15 -5.79 35.13 -1.01
N LEU A 16 -5.43 36.32 -1.49
CA LEU A 16 -5.10 36.57 -2.89
C LEU A 16 -3.93 35.70 -3.39
N THR A 17 -3.05 35.23 -2.51
CA THR A 17 -1.92 34.38 -2.90
C THR A 17 -2.43 33.01 -3.31
N THR A 18 -3.22 32.37 -2.44
CA THR A 18 -3.83 31.06 -2.70
C THR A 18 -4.74 31.11 -3.92
N GLN A 19 -5.59 32.14 -4.02
CA GLN A 19 -6.46 32.33 -5.20
C GLN A 19 -5.67 32.48 -6.50
N THR A 20 -4.53 33.17 -6.47
CA THR A 20 -3.67 33.31 -7.66
C THR A 20 -3.04 31.98 -8.06
N ILE A 21 -2.57 31.18 -7.09
CA ILE A 21 -2.00 29.85 -7.36
C ILE A 21 -3.06 28.93 -7.99
N LEU A 22 -4.25 28.87 -7.39
CA LEU A 22 -5.39 28.07 -7.88
C LEU A 22 -5.83 28.51 -9.28
N LEU A 23 -5.81 29.82 -9.55
CA LEU A 23 -6.13 30.37 -10.86
C LEU A 23 -5.11 29.95 -11.93
N HIS A 24 -3.81 30.00 -11.64
CA HIS A 24 -2.79 29.51 -12.58
C HIS A 24 -2.89 28.00 -12.78
N ALA A 25 -3.16 27.23 -11.72
CA ALA A 25 -3.34 25.80 -11.79
C ALA A 25 -4.56 25.40 -12.66
N SER A 26 -5.72 26.03 -12.43
CA SER A 26 -6.95 25.78 -13.19
C SER A 26 -6.89 26.23 -14.65
N ASN A 27 -6.13 27.28 -14.97
CA ASN A 27 -5.88 27.68 -16.37
C ASN A 27 -4.79 26.85 -17.06
N HIS A 28 -4.24 25.85 -16.36
CA HIS A 28 -3.06 25.08 -16.78
C HIS A 28 -1.88 25.97 -17.23
N ASP A 29 -1.72 27.13 -16.57
CA ASP A 29 -0.66 28.10 -16.85
C ASP A 29 0.60 27.78 -16.04
N LEU A 30 1.38 26.85 -16.57
CA LEU A 30 2.64 26.43 -15.96
C LEU A 30 3.64 27.59 -15.80
N GLN A 31 3.67 28.55 -16.72
CA GLN A 31 4.64 29.65 -16.66
C GLN A 31 4.34 30.62 -15.53
N GLY A 32 3.06 30.95 -15.31
CA GLY A 32 2.62 31.76 -14.19
C GLY A 32 2.70 31.02 -12.85
N LEU A 33 2.51 29.70 -12.86
CA LEU A 33 2.51 28.88 -11.64
C LEU A 33 3.92 28.67 -11.04
N LYS A 34 4.93 28.34 -11.87
CA LYS A 34 6.29 27.98 -11.40
C LYS A 34 6.93 28.98 -10.42
N PRO A 35 6.89 30.30 -10.65
CA PRO A 35 7.47 31.26 -9.71
C PRO A 35 6.84 31.23 -8.31
N LEU A 36 5.54 30.90 -8.23
CA LEU A 36 4.77 30.87 -6.99
C LEU A 36 5.09 29.61 -6.16
N LEU A 37 5.41 28.51 -6.83
CA LEU A 37 5.73 27.22 -6.20
C LEU A 37 7.15 27.12 -5.62
N ARG A 38 8.00 28.14 -5.83
CA ARG A 38 9.36 28.16 -5.25
C ARG A 38 9.38 28.34 -3.73
N VAL A 39 8.26 28.76 -3.16
CA VAL A 39 8.09 28.90 -1.72
C VAL A 39 7.54 27.58 -1.18
N PRO A 40 8.20 26.93 -0.20
CA PRO A 40 7.72 25.70 0.41
C PRO A 40 6.26 25.80 0.88
N GLY A 41 5.52 24.69 0.77
CA GLY A 41 4.11 24.61 1.16
C GLY A 41 3.11 25.21 0.16
N LYS A 42 3.55 26.03 -0.82
CA LYS A 42 2.63 26.66 -1.80
C LYS A 42 1.97 25.69 -2.78
N ALA A 43 2.50 24.48 -2.92
CA ALA A 43 1.89 23.45 -3.75
C ALA A 43 0.68 22.77 -3.07
N SER A 44 0.51 22.93 -1.75
CA SER A 44 -0.52 22.29 -0.93
C SER A 44 -1.45 23.29 -0.23
N VAL A 45 -1.42 24.57 -0.63
CA VAL A 45 -2.39 25.56 -0.12
C VAL A 45 -3.81 25.14 -0.46
N GLN A 46 -4.76 25.48 0.40
CA GLN A 46 -6.17 25.13 0.19
C GLN A 46 -7.03 26.39 0.09
N ASP A 47 -7.95 26.38 -0.87
CA ASP A 47 -9.03 27.36 -0.90
C ASP A 47 -9.93 27.18 0.33
N PRO A 48 -10.13 28.21 1.17
CA PRO A 48 -10.92 28.06 2.40
C PRO A 48 -12.41 27.78 2.14
N GLU A 49 -12.93 28.05 0.94
CA GLU A 49 -14.34 27.80 0.61
C GLU A 49 -14.59 26.39 0.09
N THR A 50 -13.70 25.87 -0.75
CA THR A 50 -13.87 24.56 -1.41
C THR A 50 -12.97 23.46 -0.87
N GLY A 51 -11.91 23.82 -0.12
CA GLY A 51 -10.82 22.91 0.24
C GLY A 51 -9.93 22.53 -0.95
N PHE A 52 -10.11 23.14 -2.12
CA PHE A 52 -9.32 22.77 -3.30
C PHE A 52 -7.86 23.14 -3.09
N THR A 53 -7.00 22.15 -3.33
CA THR A 53 -5.57 22.36 -3.56
C THR A 53 -5.32 22.74 -5.02
N PRO A 54 -4.12 23.24 -5.37
CA PRO A 54 -3.73 23.44 -6.77
C PRO A 54 -3.91 22.18 -7.63
N LEU A 55 -3.70 20.97 -7.07
CA LEU A 55 -3.97 19.71 -7.78
C LEU A 55 -5.46 19.54 -8.08
N HIS A 56 -6.34 19.76 -7.09
CA HIS A 56 -7.79 19.73 -7.32
C HIS A 56 -8.20 20.73 -8.39
N ALA A 57 -7.71 21.97 -8.33
CA ALA A 57 -8.04 23.01 -9.29
C ALA A 57 -7.59 22.66 -10.73
N ALA A 58 -6.37 22.15 -10.90
CA ALA A 58 -5.85 21.72 -12.20
C ALA A 58 -6.68 20.56 -12.80
N ILE A 59 -7.06 19.58 -11.98
CA ILE A 59 -7.83 18.42 -12.43
C ILE A 59 -9.30 18.81 -12.71
N ALA A 60 -9.91 19.59 -11.81
CA ALA A 60 -11.30 20.06 -11.95
C ALA A 60 -11.52 20.82 -13.25
N ALA A 61 -10.58 21.70 -13.62
CA ALA A 61 -10.64 22.50 -14.84
C ALA A 61 -10.63 21.67 -16.13
N CYS A 62 -10.24 20.39 -16.06
CA CYS A 62 -10.32 19.51 -17.21
C CYS A 62 -11.76 19.07 -17.54
N GLY A 63 -12.68 19.13 -16.57
CA GLY A 63 -14.04 18.62 -16.73
C GLY A 63 -14.11 17.12 -17.08
N PRO A 64 -15.33 16.58 -17.30
CA PRO A 64 -15.51 15.16 -17.62
C PRO A 64 -14.87 14.76 -18.95
N ALA A 65 -14.27 13.58 -19.01
CA ALA A 65 -13.79 12.99 -20.25
C ALA A 65 -14.97 12.68 -21.19
N THR A 66 -14.84 13.04 -22.46
CA THR A 66 -15.78 12.59 -23.49
C THR A 66 -15.70 11.07 -23.62
N PRO A 67 -16.83 10.35 -23.60
CA PRO A 67 -16.82 8.90 -23.80
C PRO A 67 -16.17 8.56 -25.14
N GLN A 68 -15.06 7.81 -25.10
CA GLN A 68 -14.53 7.22 -26.32
C GLN A 68 -15.48 6.11 -26.75
N VAL A 69 -16.13 6.27 -27.90
CA VAL A 69 -16.85 5.18 -28.56
C VAL A 69 -15.79 4.18 -29.01
N THR A 70 -15.64 3.08 -28.28
CA THR A 70 -14.89 1.93 -28.75
C THR A 70 -15.62 1.35 -29.96
N LEU A 71 -14.99 1.45 -31.14
CA LEU A 71 -15.49 0.89 -32.39
C LEU A 71 -15.31 -0.64 -32.41
N ASP A 72 -15.94 -1.34 -31.48
CA ASP A 72 -16.07 -2.79 -31.51
C ASP A 72 -17.48 -3.17 -31.98
N ASN A 73 -17.77 -2.88 -33.25
CA ASN A 73 -18.78 -3.59 -34.04
C ASN A 73 -18.67 -3.21 -35.52
N GLN A 74 -17.78 -3.89 -36.24
CA GLN A 74 -17.95 -4.02 -37.69
C GLN A 74 -19.10 -4.99 -37.96
N ASN A 75 -20.33 -4.46 -38.04
CA ASN A 75 -21.39 -4.94 -38.91
C ASN A 75 -22.61 -4.01 -38.81
N GLY A 76 -22.91 -3.28 -39.88
CA GLY A 76 -24.23 -2.65 -40.06
C GLY A 76 -24.18 -1.27 -40.69
N SER A 77 -24.70 -1.19 -41.90
CA SER A 77 -24.87 0.00 -42.73
C SER A 77 -25.65 1.16 -42.09
N GLY A 78 -25.11 2.37 -42.25
CA GLY A 78 -25.85 3.58 -42.63
C GLY A 78 -26.85 4.17 -41.64
N GLU A 79 -26.49 5.26 -40.97
CA GLU A 79 -26.97 6.63 -41.25
C GLU A 79 -26.42 7.58 -40.17
N ASP A 80 -25.78 8.65 -40.62
CA ASP A 80 -25.28 9.75 -39.80
C ASP A 80 -26.42 10.42 -39.01
N VAL A 81 -26.54 10.10 -37.71
CA VAL A 81 -27.28 10.96 -36.77
C VAL A 81 -26.26 11.71 -35.93
N LYS A 82 -25.75 12.82 -36.47
CA LYS A 82 -25.15 13.90 -35.67
C LYS A 82 -26.28 14.56 -34.89
N GLU A 83 -26.54 14.06 -33.69
CA GLU A 83 -27.39 14.76 -32.73
C GLU A 83 -26.64 16.02 -32.26
N LYS A 84 -26.95 17.15 -32.91
CA LYS A 84 -26.45 18.47 -32.50
C LYS A 84 -27.10 18.85 -31.18
N VAL A 85 -26.40 18.58 -30.08
CA VAL A 85 -26.69 19.26 -28.80
C VAL A 85 -26.04 20.64 -28.84
N ASN A 86 -26.90 21.66 -28.76
CA ASN A 86 -26.67 23.09 -28.57
C ASN A 86 -25.23 23.57 -28.27
N GLY A 87 -24.60 24.12 -29.30
CA GLY A 87 -23.84 25.38 -29.34
C GLY A 87 -23.23 25.97 -28.05
N LYS A 88 -22.06 25.46 -27.68
CA LYS A 88 -20.81 26.23 -27.49
C LYS A 88 -19.69 25.32 -28.00
N GLU A 89 -18.80 25.82 -28.85
CA GLU A 89 -17.50 25.17 -29.05
C GLU A 89 -16.76 25.34 -27.72
N GLU A 90 -16.94 24.40 -26.78
CA GLU A 90 -16.05 24.32 -25.62
C GLU A 90 -14.67 24.01 -26.19
N GLU A 91 -13.71 24.91 -25.98
CA GLU A 91 -12.32 24.63 -26.31
C GLU A 91 -11.95 23.31 -25.64
N GLU A 92 -11.58 22.32 -26.46
CA GLU A 92 -11.17 21.03 -25.96
C GLU A 92 -9.98 21.25 -25.02
N VAL A 93 -10.14 20.84 -23.76
CA VAL A 93 -9.11 21.03 -22.73
C VAL A 93 -7.83 20.34 -23.20
N ASP A 94 -6.73 21.10 -23.22
CA ASP A 94 -5.40 20.59 -23.51
C ASP A 94 -4.87 19.78 -22.31
N ILE A 95 -5.17 18.48 -22.30
CA ILE A 95 -4.77 17.54 -21.25
C ILE A 95 -3.24 17.49 -21.07
N GLU A 96 -2.47 17.75 -22.12
CA GLU A 96 -1.01 17.73 -22.03
C GLU A 96 -0.46 18.92 -21.23
N LYS A 97 -1.15 20.07 -21.25
CA LYS A 97 -0.85 21.18 -20.33
C LYS A 97 -1.23 20.84 -18.90
N ALA A 98 -2.39 20.22 -18.69
CA ALA A 98 -2.84 19.79 -17.37
C ALA A 98 -1.82 18.82 -16.72
N LYS A 99 -1.35 17.84 -17.48
CA LYS A 99 -0.31 16.87 -17.03
C LYS A 99 0.96 17.58 -16.58
N LYS A 100 1.47 18.53 -17.35
CA LYS A 100 2.69 19.29 -16.97
C LYS A 100 2.51 20.12 -15.70
N VAL A 101 1.31 20.65 -15.47
CA VAL A 101 0.99 21.37 -14.24
C VAL A 101 0.90 20.41 -13.05
N VAL A 102 0.21 19.28 -13.20
CA VAL A 102 0.11 18.24 -12.16
C VAL A 102 1.49 17.68 -11.81
N GLU A 103 2.33 17.44 -12.80
CA GLU A 103 3.73 17.02 -12.63
C GLU A 103 4.53 18.04 -11.81
N GLU A 104 4.49 19.31 -12.19
CA GLU A 104 5.20 20.38 -11.46
C GLU A 104 4.70 20.52 -10.02
N LEU A 105 3.39 20.39 -9.80
CA LEU A 105 2.80 20.46 -8.46
C LEU A 105 3.34 19.35 -7.57
N PHE A 106 3.40 18.11 -8.06
CA PHE A 106 4.02 17.02 -7.31
C PHE A 106 5.52 17.25 -7.07
N PHE A 107 6.28 17.73 -8.05
CA PHE A 107 7.69 18.09 -7.86
C PHE A 107 7.89 19.23 -6.85
N SER A 108 6.87 20.07 -6.65
CA SER A 108 6.89 21.19 -5.71
C SER A 108 6.31 20.83 -4.33
N GLY A 109 6.04 19.55 -4.08
CA GLY A 109 5.58 19.07 -2.77
C GLY A 109 4.07 19.05 -2.57
N ALA A 110 3.26 19.08 -3.65
CA ALA A 110 1.82 18.88 -3.53
C ALA A 110 1.49 17.49 -2.97
N ILE A 111 0.53 17.43 -2.05
CA ILE A 111 0.13 16.20 -1.38
C ILE A 111 -0.94 15.48 -2.21
N TRP A 112 -0.71 14.20 -2.50
CA TRP A 112 -1.54 13.41 -3.42
C TRP A 112 -2.89 12.98 -2.82
N ASN A 113 -2.98 12.92 -1.49
CA ASN A 113 -4.14 12.48 -0.72
C ASN A 113 -4.80 13.61 0.10
N ASP A 114 -4.45 14.88 -0.14
CA ASP A 114 -5.15 16.03 0.46
C ASP A 114 -6.64 15.94 0.14
N LEU A 115 -7.48 16.31 1.11
CA LEU A 115 -8.94 16.25 0.98
C LEU A 115 -9.52 17.63 0.71
N ASP A 116 -10.46 17.71 -0.23
CA ASP A 116 -11.33 18.87 -0.39
C ASP A 116 -12.47 18.88 0.63
N SER A 117 -13.33 19.90 0.57
CA SER A 117 -14.51 20.00 1.46
C SER A 117 -15.58 18.93 1.21
N ASN A 118 -15.49 18.19 0.10
CA ASN A 118 -16.36 17.05 -0.22
C ASN A 118 -15.72 15.72 0.17
N ASN A 119 -14.58 15.74 0.88
CA ASN A 119 -13.85 14.56 1.29
C ASN A 119 -13.32 13.74 0.09
N GLU A 120 -13.02 14.41 -1.03
CA GLU A 120 -12.37 13.84 -2.22
C GLU A 120 -10.89 14.23 -2.27
N THR A 121 -10.04 13.31 -2.73
CA THR A 121 -8.65 13.62 -3.08
C THR A 121 -8.54 14.07 -4.56
N PRO A 122 -7.39 14.63 -5.00
CA PRO A 122 -7.18 14.92 -6.41
C PRO A 122 -7.35 13.68 -7.31
N GLY A 123 -6.94 12.51 -6.82
CA GLY A 123 -7.14 11.22 -7.49
C GLY A 123 -8.61 10.83 -7.57
N CYS A 124 -9.38 10.95 -6.47
CA CYS A 124 -10.82 10.70 -6.49
C CYS A 124 -11.54 11.56 -7.54
N LEU A 125 -11.21 12.85 -7.59
CA LEU A 125 -11.74 13.79 -8.56
C LEU A 125 -11.37 13.40 -10.00
N ALA A 126 -10.10 13.07 -10.26
CA ALA A 126 -9.65 12.64 -11.60
C ALA A 126 -10.39 11.39 -12.08
N TYR A 127 -10.57 10.41 -11.19
CA TYR A 127 -11.30 9.18 -11.48
C TYR A 127 -12.78 9.47 -11.80
N ARG A 128 -13.46 10.27 -10.96
CA ARG A 128 -14.86 10.67 -11.16
C ARG A 128 -15.08 11.42 -12.48
N LEU A 129 -14.10 12.21 -12.91
CA LEU A 129 -14.12 12.89 -14.21
C LEU A 129 -13.71 11.99 -15.38
N GLY A 130 -13.32 10.73 -15.15
CA GLY A 130 -12.83 9.83 -16.20
C GLY A 130 -11.47 10.25 -16.79
N ARG A 131 -10.72 11.12 -16.09
CA ARG A 131 -9.40 11.62 -16.53
C ARG A 131 -8.32 10.64 -16.09
N MET A 132 -8.34 9.44 -16.68
CA MET A 132 -7.52 8.31 -16.23
C MET A 132 -5.99 8.56 -16.29
N GLU A 133 -5.51 9.37 -17.23
CA GLU A 133 -4.08 9.74 -17.25
C GLU A 133 -3.68 10.58 -16.03
N LEU A 134 -4.55 11.52 -15.61
CA LEU A 134 -4.30 12.34 -14.42
C LEU A 134 -4.49 11.52 -13.13
N TYR A 135 -5.47 10.61 -13.13
CA TYR A 135 -5.66 9.64 -12.04
C TYR A 135 -4.40 8.81 -11.81
N GLU A 136 -3.83 8.26 -12.88
CA GLU A 136 -2.61 7.45 -12.82
C GLU A 136 -1.40 8.26 -12.34
N MET A 137 -1.32 9.56 -12.66
CA MET A 137 -0.31 10.44 -12.08
C MET A 137 -0.46 10.59 -10.56
N CYS A 138 -1.68 10.72 -10.03
CA CYS A 138 -1.95 10.75 -8.60
C CYS A 138 -1.58 9.44 -7.91
N VAL A 139 -1.97 8.29 -8.49
CA VAL A 139 -1.58 6.96 -7.99
C VAL A 139 -0.06 6.84 -7.94
N ASN A 140 0.64 7.18 -9.03
CA ASN A 140 2.10 7.08 -9.07
C ASN A 140 2.79 8.04 -8.10
N ALA A 141 2.20 9.21 -7.82
CA ALA A 141 2.69 10.11 -6.77
C ALA A 141 2.52 9.50 -5.38
N GLY A 142 1.37 8.89 -5.10
CA GLY A 142 1.14 8.18 -3.83
C GLY A 142 2.13 7.03 -3.63
N VAL A 143 2.34 6.19 -4.64
CA VAL A 143 3.32 5.09 -4.56
C VAL A 143 4.72 5.61 -4.25
N ARG A 144 5.19 6.68 -4.92
CA ARG A 144 6.50 7.27 -4.63
C ARG A 144 6.60 7.80 -3.19
N ALA A 145 5.54 8.43 -2.70
CA ALA A 145 5.49 8.94 -1.34
C ALA A 145 5.56 7.79 -0.31
N GLU A 146 4.74 6.76 -0.46
CA GLU A 146 4.72 5.60 0.43
C GLU A 146 6.06 4.85 0.46
N LEU A 147 6.69 4.63 -0.70
CA LEU A 147 8.01 3.99 -0.77
C LEU A 147 9.09 4.83 -0.09
N LEU A 148 9.09 6.15 -0.31
CA LEU A 148 10.05 7.05 0.31
C LEU A 148 9.90 7.06 1.83
N LEU A 149 8.66 7.13 2.33
CA LEU A 149 8.36 7.06 3.76
C LEU A 149 8.76 5.71 4.35
N GLY A 150 8.53 4.61 3.63
CA GLY A 150 9.00 3.28 4.01
C GLY A 150 10.51 3.21 4.19
N LEU A 151 11.29 3.82 3.28
CA LEU A 151 12.75 3.89 3.35
C LEU A 151 13.26 4.80 4.47
N MET A 152 12.51 5.85 4.82
CA MET A 152 12.86 6.80 5.88
C MET A 152 12.54 6.28 7.30
N GLY A 153 12.05 5.04 7.44
CA GLY A 153 11.71 4.45 8.73
C GLY A 153 10.29 4.75 9.22
N GLY A 154 9.39 5.14 8.31
CA GLY A 154 8.04 5.62 8.62
C GLY A 154 7.96 7.14 8.68
N TYR A 155 6.73 7.65 8.78
CA TYR A 155 6.44 9.08 8.85
C TYR A 155 6.85 9.63 10.22
N GLU A 156 7.89 10.48 10.27
CA GLU A 156 7.98 11.50 11.33
C GLU A 156 7.12 12.68 10.88
N GLU A 157 6.01 12.91 11.59
CA GLU A 157 5.14 14.06 11.37
C GLU A 157 5.94 15.33 11.63
N LEU A 158 6.14 16.15 10.59
CA LEU A 158 6.54 17.53 10.78
C LEU A 158 5.37 18.25 11.45
N GLU A 159 5.58 18.68 12.69
CA GLU A 159 4.62 19.48 13.45
C GLU A 159 4.05 20.59 12.56
N GLY A 160 2.74 20.53 12.29
CA GLY A 160 2.03 21.57 11.56
C GLY A 160 2.09 22.87 12.35
N GLU A 161 2.70 23.89 11.75
CA GLU A 161 2.93 25.20 12.34
C GLU A 161 1.64 25.79 12.95
N GLY A 162 1.68 25.93 14.28
CA GLY A 162 0.78 26.75 15.09
C GLY A 162 1.59 27.59 16.07
N GLU A 163 1.94 28.81 15.62
CA GLU A 163 2.41 29.98 16.38
C GLU A 163 3.88 30.02 16.85
N ASP A 164 4.68 30.74 16.05
CA ASP A 164 5.76 31.69 16.38
C ASP A 164 6.44 31.63 17.76
N GLU A 165 7.75 31.37 17.78
CA GLU A 165 8.75 32.40 18.17
C GLU A 165 10.14 31.97 17.69
N MET A 166 10.73 32.77 16.79
CA MET A 166 12.14 32.68 16.42
C MET A 166 13.00 33.06 17.62
N ASP A 167 13.88 32.16 18.06
CA ASP A 167 15.16 32.54 18.62
C ASP A 167 16.27 31.81 17.85
N GLU A 168 17.05 32.60 17.14
CA GLU A 168 18.32 32.23 16.53
C GLU A 168 19.26 31.75 17.64
N ASP A 169 19.87 30.57 17.50
CA ASP A 169 21.32 30.39 17.71
C ASP A 169 21.79 28.94 17.44
N GLU A 170 22.90 28.89 16.70
CA GLU A 170 23.94 27.85 16.63
C GLU A 170 23.63 26.46 16.05
N VAL A 171 24.03 26.35 14.78
CA VAL A 171 24.45 25.10 14.13
C VAL A 171 25.82 24.69 14.67
N GLU A 172 25.94 23.53 15.32
CA GLU A 172 27.19 22.77 15.37
C GLU A 172 26.95 21.34 14.86
N ILE A 173 27.59 21.04 13.72
CA ILE A 173 27.78 19.70 13.18
C ILE A 173 29.16 19.23 13.64
N GLU A 174 29.20 18.26 14.54
CA GLU A 174 30.30 17.30 14.72
C GLU A 174 29.63 15.97 15.08
N GLY A 175 29.93 14.80 14.53
CA GLY A 175 31.09 14.28 13.85
C GLY A 175 31.02 12.77 14.11
N PHE A 176 31.00 11.97 13.04
CA PHE A 176 30.97 10.52 13.09
C PHE A 176 32.32 10.00 13.64
N GLU A 177 32.33 9.25 14.73
CA GLU A 177 33.45 8.36 15.07
C GLU A 177 32.96 7.02 15.63
N VAL A 178 33.35 5.95 14.93
CA VAL A 178 33.22 4.54 15.31
C VAL A 178 34.59 4.09 15.82
N VAL A 179 34.71 3.65 17.07
CA VAL A 179 35.71 2.64 17.48
C VAL A 179 35.16 1.84 18.67
N GLY A 180 35.16 0.51 18.54
CA GLY A 180 34.67 -0.42 19.55
C GLY A 180 35.67 -0.81 20.66
N GLY A 181 35.19 -1.65 21.57
CA GLY A 181 36.01 -2.38 22.54
C GLY A 181 35.28 -2.71 23.84
N GLU A 182 35.03 -4.00 24.07
CA GLU A 182 34.57 -4.58 25.34
C GLU A 182 35.53 -4.25 26.51
N VAL A 183 35.05 -4.15 27.77
CA VAL A 183 35.35 -5.01 28.95
C VAL A 183 34.56 -4.54 30.20
N ASN A 184 33.68 -5.42 30.71
CA ASN A 184 33.39 -5.81 32.11
C ASN A 184 33.59 -4.84 33.31
N GLY A 185 32.58 -4.73 34.21
CA GLY A 185 32.81 -4.52 35.66
C GLY A 185 31.80 -3.68 36.50
N GLN A 186 30.87 -4.37 37.18
CA GLN A 186 30.40 -4.20 38.59
C GLN A 186 29.81 -2.87 39.16
N ALA A 187 28.53 -2.99 39.55
CA ALA A 187 27.79 -2.57 40.76
C ALA A 187 28.32 -1.50 41.75
N GLU A 188 27.45 -0.54 42.13
CA GLU A 188 26.83 -0.29 43.48
C GLU A 188 26.12 1.09 43.48
N GLU A 189 24.82 1.15 43.84
CA GLU A 189 24.23 1.76 45.07
C GLU A 189 24.65 3.23 45.37
N ALA A 190 23.83 4.19 45.83
CA ALA A 190 22.41 4.32 46.18
C ALA A 190 22.19 5.81 46.59
N LEU A 191 20.93 6.15 46.96
CA LEU A 191 20.46 7.35 47.68
C LEU A 191 20.18 8.57 46.80
N GLY A 192 18.99 9.19 46.75
CA GLY A 192 17.82 9.18 47.63
C GLY A 192 17.32 10.63 47.76
N GLY A 193 16.02 10.89 47.67
CA GLY A 193 15.49 12.25 47.91
C GLY A 193 14.15 12.54 47.28
N ASP A 194 13.11 12.34 48.07
CA ASP A 194 11.67 12.52 47.82
C ASP A 194 11.26 14.02 47.74
N VAL A 195 10.13 14.32 47.07
CA VAL A 195 9.01 15.22 47.51
C VAL A 195 8.23 15.85 46.33
N VAL A 196 7.05 15.27 46.09
CA VAL A 196 5.68 15.87 45.97
C VAL A 196 5.37 16.94 44.92
N GLY A 197 4.36 16.66 44.07
CA GLY A 197 3.48 17.67 43.47
C GLY A 197 2.65 17.20 42.27
N GLU A 198 1.45 16.68 42.51
CA GLU A 198 0.44 16.38 41.48
C GLU A 198 0.10 17.61 40.63
N SER A 199 -0.07 17.41 39.32
CA SER A 199 -1.06 18.14 38.51
C SER A 199 -1.38 17.33 37.25
N ASN A 200 -2.59 16.76 37.24
CA ASN A 200 -3.27 16.25 36.05
C ASN A 200 -3.34 17.33 34.98
N VAL A 201 -2.81 17.04 33.79
CA VAL A 201 -3.26 17.68 32.55
C VAL A 201 -3.53 16.56 31.54
N THR A 202 -4.82 16.26 31.38
CA THR A 202 -5.39 15.48 30.31
C THR A 202 -5.24 16.30 29.02
N SER A 203 -4.38 15.87 28.09
CA SER A 203 -4.33 16.40 26.73
C SER A 203 -4.67 15.27 25.76
N THR A 204 -5.93 15.23 25.35
CA THR A 204 -6.39 14.49 24.18
C THR A 204 -5.81 15.15 22.94
N THR A 205 -4.80 14.53 22.35
CA THR A 205 -4.35 14.78 20.98
C THR A 205 -4.96 13.72 20.05
N PRO A 206 -5.54 14.10 18.91
CA PRO A 206 -5.92 13.14 17.88
C PRO A 206 -4.63 12.58 17.25
N LYS A 207 -4.52 11.25 17.23
CA LYS A 207 -3.46 10.53 16.51
C LYS A 207 -3.78 10.50 15.00
N PRO A 208 -2.76 10.50 14.13
CA PRO A 208 -2.95 10.36 12.70
C PRO A 208 -3.54 8.98 12.36
N SER A 209 -4.40 8.94 11.36
CA SER A 209 -4.99 7.71 10.83
C SER A 209 -3.92 6.89 10.11
N GLU A 210 -3.39 5.88 10.80
CA GLU A 210 -2.59 4.82 10.19
C GLU A 210 -3.47 4.06 9.19
N HIS A 211 -2.99 3.87 7.96
CA HIS A 211 -3.69 3.05 6.96
C HIS A 211 -3.65 1.58 7.42
N SER A 212 -4.64 1.18 8.22
CA SER A 212 -4.88 -0.21 8.57
C SER A 212 -5.11 -1.03 7.30
N LEU A 213 -4.84 -2.34 7.33
CA LEU A 213 -5.56 -3.24 6.43
C LEU A 213 -7.03 -2.94 6.71
N ALA A 214 -7.74 -2.32 5.76
CA ALA A 214 -9.16 -2.17 5.95
C ALA A 214 -9.66 -3.59 6.19
N VAL A 215 -10.30 -3.74 7.34
CA VAL A 215 -11.13 -4.87 7.69
C VAL A 215 -11.88 -5.25 6.40
N GLY A 216 -11.98 -6.55 6.09
CA GLY A 216 -12.73 -7.02 4.93
C GLY A 216 -14.07 -6.29 4.78
N PRO A 217 -14.75 -6.30 3.62
CA PRO A 217 -15.81 -5.34 3.25
C PRO A 217 -17.03 -5.18 4.19
N ALA A 218 -17.05 -5.81 5.36
CA ALA A 218 -17.97 -5.66 6.46
C ALA A 218 -18.12 -4.24 7.04
N GLU A 219 -17.25 -3.26 6.76
CA GLU A 219 -17.45 -1.87 7.23
C GLU A 219 -18.56 -1.09 6.47
N ALA A 220 -19.17 -1.70 5.46
CA ALA A 220 -20.28 -1.13 4.69
C ALA A 220 -21.64 -1.06 5.43
N GLN A 221 -21.85 -1.87 6.47
CA GLN A 221 -23.19 -2.11 7.01
C GLN A 221 -23.63 -1.24 8.19
N ILE A 222 -22.80 -0.30 8.67
CA ILE A 222 -23.18 0.62 9.76
C ILE A 222 -23.14 2.08 9.28
N LEU A 223 -23.97 2.42 8.29
CA LEU A 223 -24.24 3.81 7.86
C LEU A 223 -25.28 4.53 8.76
N SER A 224 -25.38 4.15 10.04
CA SER A 224 -26.24 4.85 11.00
C SER A 224 -25.48 5.55 12.13
N GLN A 225 -24.14 5.58 12.08
CA GLN A 225 -23.35 6.29 13.07
C GLN A 225 -22.63 7.49 12.42
N ASP A 226 -22.68 8.60 13.15
CA ASP A 226 -22.04 9.87 12.84
C ASP A 226 -20.54 9.63 12.55
N PRO A 227 -19.98 10.10 11.43
CA PRO A 227 -18.55 9.92 11.12
C PRO A 227 -17.59 10.43 12.22
N ALA A 228 -18.08 11.24 13.16
CA ALA A 228 -17.34 11.73 14.32
C ALA A 228 -17.07 10.69 15.44
N THR A 229 -17.57 9.45 15.34
CA THR A 229 -17.40 8.43 16.41
C THR A 229 -16.74 7.13 15.98
N LYS A 230 -16.17 7.04 14.77
CA LYS A 230 -15.45 5.82 14.35
C LYS A 230 -14.13 5.70 15.11
N LYS A 231 -14.01 4.63 15.89
CA LYS A 231 -12.78 4.28 16.58
C LYS A 231 -11.90 3.44 15.65
N ASP A 232 -10.64 3.82 15.47
CA ASP A 232 -9.70 3.04 14.67
C ASP A 232 -9.52 1.64 15.25
N VAL A 233 -9.57 0.63 14.37
CA VAL A 233 -9.39 -0.77 14.73
C VAL A 233 -7.89 -1.07 14.81
N ASN A 234 -7.45 -1.62 15.96
CA ASN A 234 -6.08 -2.08 16.15
C ASN A 234 -6.04 -3.44 16.88
N SER A 235 -4.92 -4.14 16.73
CA SER A 235 -4.73 -5.52 17.21
C SER A 235 -4.87 -5.63 18.74
N ALA A 236 -4.39 -4.64 19.50
CA ALA A 236 -4.46 -4.67 20.96
C ALA A 236 -5.92 -4.58 21.44
N ASP A 237 -6.68 -3.64 20.86
CA ASP A 237 -8.10 -3.48 21.18
C ASP A 237 -8.90 -4.71 20.74
N TYR A 238 -8.68 -5.21 19.52
CA TYR A 238 -9.33 -6.43 19.03
C TYR A 238 -9.09 -7.63 19.96
N LEU A 239 -7.84 -7.91 20.33
CA LEU A 239 -7.49 -9.06 21.16
C LEU A 239 -8.01 -8.98 22.61
N SER A 240 -8.35 -7.78 23.06
CA SER A 240 -8.98 -7.55 24.36
C SER A 240 -10.50 -7.43 24.30
N SER A 241 -11.07 -7.43 23.09
CA SER A 241 -12.49 -7.19 22.87
C SER A 241 -13.35 -8.40 23.24
N THR A 242 -14.62 -8.16 23.52
CA THR A 242 -15.62 -9.21 23.64
C THR A 242 -16.21 -9.50 22.27
N LEU A 243 -16.11 -10.76 21.82
CA LEU A 243 -16.64 -11.14 20.51
C LEU A 243 -18.10 -11.61 20.59
N THR A 244 -18.86 -11.25 19.56
CA THR A 244 -20.21 -11.76 19.34
C THR A 244 -20.19 -12.78 18.20
N PHE A 245 -20.59 -14.02 18.51
CA PHE A 245 -20.69 -15.11 17.54
C PHE A 245 -22.14 -15.36 17.16
N THR A 246 -22.39 -15.51 15.88
CA THR A 246 -23.65 -16.01 15.31
C THR A 246 -23.33 -17.00 14.19
N ASP A 247 -24.34 -17.60 13.58
CA ASP A 247 -24.12 -18.57 12.49
C ASP A 247 -23.53 -17.92 11.24
N ASP A 248 -23.79 -16.62 11.03
CA ASP A 248 -23.45 -15.87 9.82
C ASP A 248 -22.33 -14.84 10.02
N LYS A 249 -21.98 -14.49 11.26
CA LYS A 249 -20.98 -13.44 11.54
C LYS A 249 -20.23 -13.60 12.86
N LEU A 250 -19.02 -13.08 12.85
CA LEU A 250 -18.16 -12.81 14.00
C LEU A 250 -17.92 -11.30 14.08
N LEU A 251 -18.31 -10.69 15.19
CA LEU A 251 -18.14 -9.25 15.42
C LEU A 251 -17.27 -8.99 16.66
N ASP A 252 -16.54 -7.88 16.66
CA ASP A 252 -15.87 -7.36 17.86
C ASP A 252 -16.84 -6.57 18.77
N ALA A 253 -16.31 -5.96 19.83
CA ALA A 253 -17.10 -5.20 20.81
C ALA A 253 -17.71 -3.90 20.23
N ASP A 254 -17.10 -3.34 19.19
CA ASP A 254 -17.54 -2.13 18.51
C ASP A 254 -18.49 -2.44 17.31
N ASN A 255 -18.79 -3.73 17.09
CA ASN A 255 -19.58 -4.28 15.99
C ASN A 255 -18.88 -4.24 14.62
N ASN A 256 -17.55 -4.15 14.60
CA ASN A 256 -16.78 -4.34 13.37
C ASN A 256 -16.86 -5.81 12.96
N GLY A 257 -17.05 -6.06 11.67
CA GLY A 257 -17.13 -7.41 11.13
C GLY A 257 -15.76 -8.05 11.03
N VAL A 258 -15.46 -8.97 11.95
CA VAL A 258 -14.19 -9.72 11.98
C VAL A 258 -14.16 -10.83 10.94
N MET A 259 -15.29 -11.52 10.74
CA MET A 259 -15.45 -12.55 9.72
C MET A 259 -16.94 -12.74 9.40
N MET A 260 -17.29 -12.89 8.13
CA MET A 260 -18.68 -13.06 7.70
C MET A 260 -18.88 -14.28 6.78
N ALA A 261 -20.04 -14.93 6.89
CA ALA A 261 -20.36 -16.12 6.09
C ALA A 261 -20.47 -15.83 4.59
N TRP A 262 -20.80 -14.60 4.17
CA TRP A 262 -20.89 -14.24 2.75
C TRP A 262 -19.51 -14.29 2.05
N GLU A 263 -18.42 -14.20 2.81
CA GLU A 263 -17.04 -14.31 2.31
C GLU A 263 -16.67 -15.75 1.90
N THR A 264 -17.55 -16.73 2.14
CA THR A 264 -17.33 -18.14 1.76
C THR A 264 -16.90 -18.32 0.31
N SER A 265 -17.49 -17.55 -0.62
CA SER A 265 -17.13 -17.63 -2.05
C SER A 265 -15.71 -17.11 -2.33
N ILE A 266 -15.29 -16.07 -1.60
CA ILE A 266 -13.93 -15.51 -1.64
C ILE A 266 -12.95 -16.55 -1.09
N MET A 267 -13.23 -17.09 0.10
CA MET A 267 -12.39 -18.12 0.73
C MET A 267 -12.27 -19.37 -0.13
N ARG A 268 -13.33 -19.75 -0.85
CA ARG A 268 -13.25 -20.86 -1.82
C ARG A 268 -12.28 -20.54 -2.94
N ARG A 269 -12.39 -19.34 -3.51
CA ARG A 269 -11.50 -18.90 -4.59
C ARG A 269 -10.05 -18.82 -4.13
N THR A 270 -9.81 -18.39 -2.90
CA THR A 270 -8.50 -18.45 -2.21
C THR A 270 -7.92 -19.85 -2.21
N VAL A 271 -8.66 -20.84 -1.71
CA VAL A 271 -8.14 -22.22 -1.67
C VAL A 271 -7.87 -22.77 -3.06
N ASP A 272 -8.75 -22.51 -4.03
CA ASP A 272 -8.57 -22.98 -5.41
C ASP A 272 -7.33 -22.35 -6.09
N LEU A 273 -6.93 -21.15 -5.68
CA LEU A 273 -5.74 -20.48 -6.20
C LEU A 273 -4.47 -20.94 -5.48
N LEU A 274 -4.51 -21.08 -4.15
CA LEU A 274 -3.36 -21.58 -3.39
C LEU A 274 -3.06 -23.06 -3.64
N LEU A 275 -4.08 -23.86 -3.98
CA LEU A 275 -3.95 -25.29 -4.28
C LEU A 275 -4.67 -25.68 -5.59
N PRO A 276 -4.18 -25.27 -6.77
CA PRO A 276 -4.90 -25.45 -8.04
C PRO A 276 -5.21 -26.90 -8.42
N SER A 277 -4.35 -27.84 -8.04
CA SER A 277 -4.56 -29.26 -8.29
C SER A 277 -5.50 -29.93 -7.28
N LEU A 278 -5.75 -29.28 -6.13
CA LEU A 278 -6.44 -29.82 -4.96
C LEU A 278 -5.95 -31.23 -4.58
N THR A 279 -4.68 -31.53 -4.87
CA THR A 279 -4.11 -32.86 -4.63
C THR A 279 -3.89 -33.06 -3.13
N PRO A 280 -4.28 -34.23 -2.58
CA PRO A 280 -4.00 -34.56 -1.19
C PRO A 280 -2.52 -34.48 -0.84
N GLY A 281 -2.25 -34.18 0.43
CA GLY A 281 -0.89 -34.18 0.97
C GLY A 281 -0.18 -32.84 0.99
N ALA A 282 -0.85 -31.73 0.63
CA ALA A 282 -0.29 -30.40 0.81
C ALA A 282 -0.01 -30.09 2.30
N ARG A 283 1.01 -29.28 2.57
CA ARG A 283 1.29 -28.70 3.89
C ARG A 283 0.75 -27.28 3.92
N ILE A 284 -0.13 -27.00 4.86
CA ILE A 284 -0.94 -25.78 4.87
C ILE A 284 -0.71 -25.03 6.18
N LEU A 285 -0.48 -23.72 6.08
CA LEU A 285 -0.47 -22.79 7.20
C LEU A 285 -1.57 -21.75 6.98
N ASN A 286 -2.52 -21.66 7.90
CA ASN A 286 -3.48 -20.57 7.97
C ASN A 286 -3.17 -19.67 9.18
N ILE A 287 -3.28 -18.36 9.00
CA ILE A 287 -3.01 -17.35 10.03
C ILE A 287 -4.26 -16.49 10.16
N GLY A 288 -4.96 -16.66 11.28
CA GLY A 288 -6.32 -16.17 11.50
C GLY A 288 -7.34 -17.27 11.24
N PHE A 289 -7.96 -17.80 12.30
CA PHE A 289 -8.99 -18.83 12.18
C PHE A 289 -10.35 -18.22 11.88
N GLY A 290 -10.71 -17.12 12.57
CA GLY A 290 -12.01 -16.48 12.45
C GLY A 290 -13.16 -17.45 12.71
N MET A 291 -13.94 -17.77 11.66
CA MET A 291 -15.04 -18.75 11.70
C MET A 291 -14.65 -20.14 11.14
N GLY A 292 -13.38 -20.36 10.82
CA GLY A 292 -12.84 -21.61 10.28
C GLY A 292 -13.34 -21.97 8.87
N ILE A 293 -13.83 -21.00 8.10
CA ILE A 293 -14.41 -21.21 6.76
C ILE A 293 -13.35 -21.76 5.81
N VAL A 294 -12.22 -21.06 5.71
CA VAL A 294 -11.09 -21.47 4.86
C VAL A 294 -10.43 -22.76 5.39
N ASP A 295 -10.40 -22.96 6.70
CA ASP A 295 -9.82 -24.17 7.30
C ASP A 295 -10.63 -25.43 7.01
N ARG A 296 -11.97 -25.38 7.07
CA ARG A 296 -12.80 -26.55 6.66
C ARG A 296 -12.52 -26.93 5.22
N MET A 297 -12.41 -25.92 4.39
CA MET A 297 -12.09 -26.00 2.99
C MET A 297 -10.69 -26.59 2.71
N PHE A 298 -9.68 -26.23 3.50
CA PHE A 298 -8.35 -26.83 3.42
C PHE A 298 -8.34 -28.27 3.94
N ARG A 299 -9.01 -28.55 5.06
CA ARG A 299 -9.15 -29.90 5.62
C ARG A 299 -9.73 -30.87 4.60
N ASP A 300 -10.72 -30.44 3.83
CA ASP A 300 -11.37 -31.27 2.82
C ASP A 300 -10.43 -31.66 1.66
N THR A 301 -9.30 -30.97 1.49
CA THR A 301 -8.23 -31.35 0.54
C THR A 301 -7.36 -32.51 1.05
N LYS A 302 -7.54 -32.95 2.31
CA LYS A 302 -6.74 -34.01 2.98
C LYS A 302 -5.25 -33.65 3.00
N PRO A 303 -4.88 -32.55 3.69
CA PRO A 303 -3.49 -32.12 3.77
C PRO A 303 -2.65 -33.12 4.58
N ALA A 304 -1.35 -33.17 4.27
CA ALA A 304 -0.38 -33.91 5.09
C ALA A 304 -0.09 -33.17 6.39
N ARG A 305 -0.19 -31.84 6.37
CA ARG A 305 -0.01 -30.96 7.53
C ARG A 305 -0.97 -29.77 7.41
N HIS A 306 -1.62 -29.40 8.50
CA HIS A 306 -2.51 -28.25 8.56
C HIS A 306 -2.30 -27.56 9.90
N HIS A 307 -1.59 -26.44 9.86
CA HIS A 307 -1.34 -25.59 11.01
C HIS A 307 -2.22 -24.35 10.92
N ILE A 308 -2.81 -23.98 12.04
CA ILE A 308 -3.69 -22.81 12.20
C ILE A 308 -3.11 -21.98 13.33
N ILE A 309 -2.87 -20.70 13.10
CA ILE A 309 -2.47 -19.74 14.15
C ILE A 309 -3.67 -18.85 14.46
N GLU A 310 -4.07 -18.78 15.73
CA GLU A 310 -5.18 -17.94 16.18
C GLU A 310 -4.84 -17.27 17.51
N ALA A 311 -5.01 -15.96 17.56
CA ALA A 311 -4.56 -15.12 18.67
C ALA A 311 -5.69 -14.79 19.66
N HIS A 312 -6.93 -14.70 19.20
CA HIS A 312 -8.03 -14.22 20.02
C HIS A 312 -8.51 -15.30 21.02
N PRO A 313 -8.49 -15.04 22.34
CA PRO A 313 -8.85 -16.03 23.36
C PRO A 313 -10.25 -16.64 23.18
N SER A 314 -11.26 -15.80 22.87
CA SER A 314 -12.63 -16.28 22.64
C SER A 314 -12.78 -17.17 21.39
N VAL A 315 -11.99 -16.95 20.34
CA VAL A 315 -12.00 -17.82 19.15
C VAL A 315 -11.38 -19.17 19.52
N LEU A 316 -10.26 -19.17 20.23
CA LEU A 316 -9.62 -20.39 20.75
C LEU A 316 -10.54 -21.20 21.67
N GLU A 317 -11.29 -20.52 22.56
CA GLU A 317 -12.27 -21.17 23.42
C GLU A 317 -13.40 -21.82 22.61
N LYS A 318 -13.94 -21.10 21.61
CA LYS A 318 -14.96 -21.62 20.69
C LYS A 318 -14.47 -22.86 19.94
N VAL A 319 -13.23 -22.81 19.43
CA VAL A 319 -12.58 -23.91 18.70
C VAL A 319 -12.35 -25.13 19.59
N ALA A 320 -12.09 -24.93 20.89
CA ALA A 320 -11.91 -26.00 21.86
C ALA A 320 -13.23 -26.66 22.32
N GLY A 321 -14.38 -26.05 21.98
CA GLY A 321 -15.71 -26.56 22.31
C GLY A 321 -16.08 -27.87 21.58
N GLU A 322 -17.05 -28.60 22.13
CA GLU A 322 -17.46 -29.92 21.61
C GLU A 322 -18.13 -29.85 20.23
N ASP A 323 -18.74 -28.71 19.89
CA ASP A 323 -19.43 -28.49 18.62
C ASP A 323 -18.49 -28.04 17.48
N SER A 324 -17.18 -27.96 17.75
CA SER A 324 -16.18 -27.53 16.78
C SER A 324 -15.72 -28.69 15.90
N ASP A 325 -15.60 -28.40 14.60
CA ASP A 325 -14.96 -29.25 13.59
C ASP A 325 -13.44 -29.41 13.79
N PHE A 326 -12.88 -28.61 14.70
CA PHE A 326 -11.46 -28.47 15.01
C PHE A 326 -11.22 -28.67 16.52
N GLY A 327 -9.96 -28.57 16.94
CA GLY A 327 -9.56 -28.74 18.34
C GLY A 327 -8.91 -30.10 18.61
N LYS A 328 -8.93 -30.57 19.86
CA LYS A 328 -8.07 -31.69 20.30
C LYS A 328 -8.31 -33.00 19.55
N GLN A 329 -9.56 -33.32 19.21
CA GLN A 329 -9.87 -34.54 18.45
C GLN A 329 -9.34 -34.46 17.02
N TRP A 330 -9.46 -33.29 16.39
CA TRP A 330 -8.91 -33.04 15.06
C TRP A 330 -7.37 -33.09 15.06
N GLU A 331 -6.70 -32.46 16.03
CA GLU A 331 -5.23 -32.54 16.17
C GLU A 331 -4.72 -33.99 16.32
N GLN A 332 -5.52 -34.86 16.95
CA GLN A 332 -5.21 -36.29 17.15
C GLN A 332 -5.59 -37.17 15.96
N SER A 333 -6.27 -36.63 14.95
CA SER A 333 -6.73 -37.39 13.78
C SER A 333 -5.64 -37.64 12.73
N ALA A 334 -4.46 -37.02 12.90
CA ALA A 334 -3.29 -37.17 12.04
C ALA A 334 -2.05 -37.57 12.85
N GLU A 335 -0.91 -37.73 12.17
CA GLU A 335 0.38 -37.93 12.83
C GLU A 335 0.67 -36.80 13.83
N ALA A 336 1.40 -37.12 14.90
CA ALA A 336 1.61 -36.17 15.99
C ALA A 336 2.21 -34.85 15.49
N GLY A 337 1.49 -33.76 15.71
CA GLY A 337 1.88 -32.42 15.29
C GLY A 337 1.57 -32.09 13.83
N ALA A 338 1.07 -33.02 13.01
CA ALA A 338 0.67 -32.75 11.63
C ALA A 338 -0.52 -31.78 11.56
N TYR A 339 -1.52 -31.96 12.43
CA TYR A 339 -2.65 -31.04 12.59
C TYR A 339 -2.50 -30.31 13.91
N LYS A 340 -2.43 -28.97 13.86
CA LYS A 340 -2.14 -28.17 15.04
C LYS A 340 -2.81 -26.80 15.00
N ILE A 341 -3.42 -26.43 16.12
CA ILE A 341 -3.87 -25.07 16.41
C ILE A 341 -2.89 -24.46 17.40
N HIS A 342 -2.22 -23.42 16.95
CA HIS A 342 -1.30 -22.63 17.74
C HIS A 342 -2.07 -21.44 18.30
N GLY A 343 -2.32 -21.46 19.61
CA GLY A 343 -2.91 -20.33 20.31
C GLY A 343 -1.86 -19.27 20.60
N GLY A 344 -2.08 -18.05 20.12
CA GLY A 344 -1.20 -16.91 20.32
C GLY A 344 -1.02 -16.07 19.06
N LYS A 345 -0.25 -14.99 19.19
CA LYS A 345 0.09 -14.10 18.09
C LYS A 345 1.00 -14.79 17.08
N TRP A 346 0.79 -14.55 15.80
CA TRP A 346 1.63 -15.13 14.75
C TRP A 346 3.08 -14.63 14.86
N GLN A 347 3.28 -13.41 15.37
CA GLN A 347 4.59 -12.82 15.66
C GLN A 347 5.40 -13.69 16.65
N ASP A 348 4.74 -14.39 17.57
CA ASP A 348 5.39 -15.29 18.54
C ASP A 348 5.52 -16.72 18.01
N ILE A 349 4.58 -17.16 17.16
CA ILE A 349 4.49 -18.56 16.70
C ILE A 349 5.34 -18.80 15.45
N CYS A 350 5.34 -17.90 14.47
CA CYS A 350 6.09 -18.06 13.22
C CYS A 350 7.61 -18.26 13.45
N PRO A 351 8.29 -17.55 14.38
CA PRO A 351 9.68 -17.85 14.74
C PRO A 351 9.90 -19.29 15.21
N LEU A 352 8.96 -19.86 15.97
CA LEU A 352 9.04 -21.23 16.46
C LEU A 352 8.88 -22.25 15.31
N LEU A 353 7.97 -21.96 14.37
CA LEU A 353 7.79 -22.80 13.17
C LEU A 353 9.05 -22.78 12.28
N LEU A 354 9.68 -21.61 12.11
CA LEU A 354 10.97 -21.47 11.44
C LEU A 354 12.06 -22.29 12.13
N GLN A 355 12.16 -22.18 13.47
CA GLN A 355 13.14 -22.95 14.25
C GLN A 355 12.95 -24.47 14.13
N GLN A 356 11.70 -24.91 13.96
CA GLN A 356 11.35 -26.32 13.75
C GLN A 356 11.63 -26.79 12.31
N GLY A 357 11.94 -25.87 11.39
CA GLY A 357 12.15 -26.17 9.97
C GLY A 357 10.85 -26.52 9.24
N GLU A 358 9.71 -26.02 9.73
CA GLU A 358 8.43 -26.20 9.06
C GLU A 358 8.40 -25.39 7.75
N VAL A 359 7.80 -26.00 6.73
CA VAL A 359 7.67 -25.43 5.38
C VAL A 359 6.33 -25.86 4.80
N TYR A 360 5.65 -24.93 4.12
CA TYR A 360 4.28 -25.08 3.68
C TYR A 360 4.15 -24.88 2.17
N ASP A 361 3.27 -25.66 1.55
CA ASP A 361 2.93 -25.55 0.14
C ASP A 361 1.84 -24.49 -0.09
N ALA A 362 1.04 -24.20 0.93
CA ALA A 362 0.07 -23.09 0.93
C ALA A 362 0.13 -22.33 2.26
N ILE A 363 0.24 -21.00 2.18
CA ILE A 363 0.13 -20.08 3.32
C ILE A 363 -1.02 -19.12 3.03
N TYR A 364 -1.94 -18.97 3.97
CA TYR A 364 -2.99 -17.95 3.91
C TYR A 364 -2.92 -17.04 5.14
N PHE A 365 -2.89 -15.73 4.90
CA PHE A 365 -2.84 -14.68 5.93
C PHE A 365 -4.12 -13.87 5.88
N ASP A 366 -4.93 -13.97 6.94
CA ASP A 366 -6.26 -13.41 7.05
C ASP A 366 -6.54 -13.02 8.51
N THR A 367 -5.75 -12.06 8.98
CA THR A 367 -5.81 -11.54 10.36
C THR A 367 -6.75 -10.34 10.46
N PHE A 368 -6.89 -9.77 11.66
CA PHE A 368 -7.78 -8.64 11.92
C PHE A 368 -7.11 -7.59 12.81
N GLY A 369 -7.36 -6.31 12.49
CA GLY A 369 -6.86 -5.17 13.25
C GLY A 369 -5.36 -4.94 13.12
N GLU A 370 -4.75 -5.37 12.04
CA GLU A 370 -3.33 -5.16 11.76
C GLU A 370 -3.16 -4.14 10.63
N ASP A 371 -2.13 -3.31 10.72
CA ASP A 371 -1.78 -2.36 9.66
C ASP A 371 -0.91 -3.01 8.57
N TYR A 372 -0.66 -2.25 7.50
CA TYR A 372 0.16 -2.72 6.38
C TYR A 372 1.58 -3.16 6.82
N SER A 373 2.17 -2.51 7.83
CA SER A 373 3.51 -2.86 8.32
C SER A 373 3.58 -4.28 8.85
N GLN A 374 2.49 -4.80 9.42
CA GLN A 374 2.41 -6.17 9.91
C GLN A 374 2.33 -7.19 8.76
N LEU A 375 1.56 -6.89 7.71
CA LEU A 375 1.54 -7.71 6.51
C LEU A 375 2.91 -7.73 5.83
N ARG A 376 3.56 -6.55 5.72
CA ARG A 376 4.92 -6.40 5.20
C ARG A 376 5.92 -7.21 6.02
N LEU A 377 5.91 -7.07 7.34
CA LEU A 377 6.71 -7.88 8.25
C LEU A 377 6.50 -9.38 7.99
N PHE A 378 5.25 -9.81 7.83
CA PHE A 378 4.93 -11.21 7.59
C PHE A 378 5.57 -11.75 6.30
N PHE A 379 5.35 -11.07 5.17
CA PHE A 379 5.86 -11.57 3.89
C PHE A 379 7.35 -11.31 3.65
N MET A 380 7.96 -10.36 4.36
CA MET A 380 9.41 -10.14 4.27
C MET A 380 10.20 -11.08 5.17
N GLU A 381 9.78 -11.27 6.43
CA GLU A 381 10.58 -12.00 7.41
C GLU A 381 10.22 -13.49 7.53
N PHE A 382 8.96 -13.86 7.31
CA PHE A 382 8.47 -15.20 7.61
C PHE A 382 8.18 -16.03 6.38
N VAL A 383 7.52 -15.45 5.36
CA VAL A 383 7.19 -16.18 4.13
C VAL A 383 8.42 -16.79 3.45
N PRO A 384 9.59 -16.12 3.32
CA PRO A 384 10.75 -16.71 2.66
C PRO A 384 11.28 -17.99 3.33
N GLY A 385 11.12 -18.11 4.65
CA GLY A 385 11.55 -19.30 5.40
C GLY A 385 10.46 -20.35 5.57
N LEU A 386 9.19 -19.95 5.58
CA LEU A 386 8.05 -20.86 5.78
C LEU A 386 7.45 -21.38 4.47
N LEU A 387 7.69 -20.73 3.33
CA LEU A 387 7.11 -21.12 2.05
C LEU A 387 8.00 -22.14 1.33
N ALA A 388 7.40 -23.22 0.84
CA ALA A 388 8.07 -24.18 -0.03
C ALA A 388 8.46 -23.53 -1.38
N PRO A 389 9.49 -24.03 -2.08
CA PRO A 389 9.95 -23.42 -3.34
C PRO A 389 8.90 -23.26 -4.45
N GLU A 390 7.89 -24.15 -4.48
CA GLU A 390 6.76 -24.13 -5.42
C GLU A 390 5.44 -23.82 -4.70
N GLY A 391 5.52 -23.34 -3.45
CA GLY A 391 4.37 -23.03 -2.63
C GLY A 391 3.77 -21.67 -2.97
N ALA A 392 2.52 -21.46 -2.55
CA ALA A 392 1.83 -20.19 -2.74
C ALA A 392 1.47 -19.53 -1.41
N PHE A 393 1.64 -18.21 -1.34
CA PHE A 393 1.17 -17.37 -0.24
C PHE A 393 0.04 -16.47 -0.76
N GLY A 394 -1.06 -16.36 -0.01
CA GLY A 394 -2.17 -15.49 -0.33
C GLY A 394 -2.70 -14.72 0.88
N PHE A 395 -3.32 -13.59 0.60
CA PHE A 395 -4.04 -12.74 1.54
C PHE A 395 -5.19 -12.04 0.80
N PHE A 396 -6.17 -11.54 1.54
CA PHE A 396 -7.21 -10.68 0.98
C PHE A 396 -6.74 -9.21 0.93
N ASN A 397 -6.82 -8.55 -0.22
CA ASN A 397 -6.39 -7.16 -0.34
C ASN A 397 -7.53 -6.19 -0.02
N GLY A 398 -7.59 -5.76 1.23
CA GLY A 398 -8.42 -4.65 1.71
C GLY A 398 -7.66 -3.33 1.87
N LEU A 399 -6.38 -3.24 1.50
CA LEU A 399 -5.55 -2.06 1.78
C LEU A 399 -6.14 -0.81 1.12
N GLY A 400 -6.39 0.25 1.90
CA GLY A 400 -6.95 1.51 1.38
C GLY A 400 -8.32 1.37 0.69
N ALA A 401 -9.11 0.32 1.01
CA ALA A 401 -10.38 0.04 0.34
C ALA A 401 -11.47 1.11 0.57
N ASP A 402 -11.28 2.00 1.54
CA ASP A 402 -12.13 3.16 1.79
C ASP A 402 -12.08 4.17 0.62
N ARG A 403 -10.97 4.20 -0.12
CA ARG A 403 -10.75 5.12 -1.26
C ARG A 403 -10.03 4.47 -2.42
N ARG A 404 -10.61 4.60 -3.62
CA ARG A 404 -10.07 3.97 -4.83
C ARG A 404 -8.60 4.32 -5.11
N VAL A 405 -8.21 5.58 -4.96
CA VAL A 405 -6.81 5.99 -5.16
C VAL A 405 -5.87 5.36 -4.13
N CYS A 406 -6.27 5.28 -2.85
CA CYS A 406 -5.46 4.67 -1.80
C CYS A 406 -5.33 3.16 -2.04
N TYR A 407 -6.43 2.50 -2.42
CA TYR A 407 -6.43 1.10 -2.84
C TYR A 407 -5.44 0.82 -3.97
N ASP A 408 -5.49 1.61 -5.05
CA ASP A 408 -4.60 1.42 -6.19
C ASP A 408 -3.14 1.77 -5.84
N VAL A 409 -2.89 2.73 -4.94
CA VAL A 409 -1.56 3.04 -4.39
C VAL A 409 -1.01 1.85 -3.59
N TYR A 410 -1.74 1.40 -2.57
CA TYR A 410 -1.25 0.30 -1.72
C TYR A 410 -1.17 -1.03 -2.45
N THR A 411 -1.99 -1.25 -3.48
CA THR A 411 -1.87 -2.40 -4.39
C THR A 411 -0.51 -2.40 -5.09
N LYS A 412 -0.04 -1.25 -5.58
CA LYS A 412 1.29 -1.13 -6.19
C LYS A 412 2.42 -1.18 -5.16
N VAL A 413 2.23 -0.58 -3.99
CA VAL A 413 3.24 -0.64 -2.90
C VAL A 413 3.48 -2.08 -2.47
N VAL A 414 2.41 -2.85 -2.22
CA VAL A 414 2.55 -4.26 -1.83
C VAL A 414 3.14 -5.14 -2.94
N GLU A 415 2.87 -4.83 -4.21
CA GLU A 415 3.56 -5.49 -5.34
C GLU A 415 5.08 -5.27 -5.29
N MET A 416 5.51 -4.04 -5.02
CA MET A 416 6.92 -3.67 -4.95
C MET A 416 7.61 -4.28 -3.73
N ASP A 417 6.99 -4.22 -2.55
CA ASP A 417 7.53 -4.85 -1.34
C ASP A 417 7.56 -6.39 -1.46
N CYS A 418 6.56 -7.00 -2.10
CA CYS A 418 6.58 -8.43 -2.39
C CYS A 418 7.71 -8.81 -3.35
N LEU A 419 7.97 -7.98 -4.36
CA LEU A 419 9.09 -8.16 -5.27
C LEU A 419 10.44 -8.05 -4.52
N GLU A 420 10.55 -7.13 -3.56
CA GLU A 420 11.70 -7.01 -2.65
C GLU A 420 11.89 -8.30 -1.83
N ALA A 421 10.80 -8.88 -1.32
CA ALA A 421 10.80 -10.17 -0.63
C ALA A 421 11.09 -11.38 -1.54
N GLY A 422 11.30 -11.18 -2.84
CA GLY A 422 11.59 -12.23 -3.82
C GLY A 422 10.35 -13.01 -4.29
N LEU A 423 9.17 -12.41 -4.16
CA LEU A 423 7.89 -13.01 -4.54
C LEU A 423 7.33 -12.34 -5.79
N ASP A 424 6.95 -13.14 -6.79
CA ASP A 424 6.06 -12.67 -7.85
C ASP A 424 4.64 -12.44 -7.29
N VAL A 425 3.90 -11.49 -7.87
CA VAL A 425 2.52 -11.18 -7.47
C VAL A 425 1.59 -11.34 -8.68
N GLU A 426 0.53 -12.12 -8.47
CA GLU A 426 -0.63 -12.18 -9.35
C GLU A 426 -1.87 -11.74 -8.57
N TRP A 427 -2.79 -11.08 -9.26
CA TRP A 427 -4.00 -10.58 -8.67
C TRP A 427 -5.23 -11.13 -9.41
N THR A 428 -6.08 -11.88 -8.71
CA THR A 428 -7.24 -12.55 -9.32
C THR A 428 -8.59 -12.00 -8.90
N GLU A 429 -9.22 -11.23 -9.76
CA GLU A 429 -10.51 -10.61 -9.42
C GLU A 429 -11.67 -11.63 -9.17
N VAL A 430 -12.43 -11.42 -8.09
CA VAL A 430 -13.48 -12.26 -7.49
C VAL A 430 -14.73 -11.41 -7.41
N GLU A 431 -15.86 -11.87 -7.93
CA GLU A 431 -17.12 -11.17 -7.77
C GLU A 431 -17.70 -11.46 -6.38
N VAL A 432 -18.01 -10.41 -5.62
CA VAL A 432 -18.86 -10.54 -4.45
C VAL A 432 -20.28 -10.69 -4.99
N GLY A 433 -20.79 -11.93 -5.09
CA GLY A 433 -22.13 -12.20 -5.60
C GLY A 433 -23.21 -11.40 -4.87
N LYS A 434 -24.43 -11.30 -5.44
CA LYS A 434 -25.57 -10.62 -4.82
C LYS A 434 -25.73 -11.07 -3.36
N LEU A 435 -25.33 -10.19 -2.45
CA LEU A 435 -25.50 -10.33 -1.01
C LEU A 435 -26.97 -10.69 -0.74
N GLY A 436 -27.21 -11.70 0.09
CA GLY A 436 -28.56 -12.10 0.48
C GLY A 436 -29.41 -10.91 0.91
N GLU A 437 -30.73 -11.04 0.76
CA GLU A 437 -31.76 -9.98 0.72
C GLU A 437 -31.82 -8.95 1.88
N GLU A 438 -30.90 -8.96 2.84
CA GLU A 438 -30.78 -7.94 3.89
C GLU A 438 -29.61 -6.95 3.69
N GLY A 439 -28.72 -7.18 2.71
CA GLY A 439 -27.57 -6.30 2.40
C GLY A 439 -27.76 -5.32 1.24
N GLU A 440 -28.81 -5.47 0.42
CA GLU A 440 -28.96 -4.70 -0.83
C GLU A 440 -29.17 -3.19 -0.61
N GLY A 441 -29.76 -2.76 0.51
CA GLY A 441 -30.03 -1.35 0.80
C GLY A 441 -28.78 -0.54 1.14
N ALA A 442 -27.89 -1.12 1.96
CA ALA A 442 -26.66 -0.46 2.41
C ALA A 442 -25.61 -0.41 1.31
N VAL A 443 -25.43 -1.50 0.55
CA VAL A 443 -24.46 -1.56 -0.53
C VAL A 443 -24.89 -0.72 -1.73
N ARG A 444 -26.19 -0.65 -2.07
CA ARG A 444 -26.65 0.30 -3.10
C ARG A 444 -26.54 1.76 -2.65
N ALA A 445 -26.75 2.07 -1.37
CA ALA A 445 -26.54 3.42 -0.86
C ALA A 445 -25.05 3.82 -0.89
N GLN A 446 -24.15 2.88 -0.58
CA GLN A 446 -22.70 3.10 -0.61
C GLN A 446 -22.14 3.16 -2.05
N LEU A 447 -22.58 2.28 -2.95
CA LEU A 447 -22.22 2.33 -4.37
C LEU A 447 -22.79 3.58 -5.05
N ALA A 448 -24.01 4.03 -4.69
CA ALA A 448 -24.60 5.26 -5.22
C ALA A 448 -23.92 6.54 -4.67
N ALA A 449 -23.50 6.53 -3.40
CA ALA A 449 -22.74 7.64 -2.81
C ALA A 449 -21.30 7.74 -3.36
N LEU A 450 -20.73 6.62 -3.84
CA LEU A 450 -19.39 6.53 -4.43
C LEU A 450 -19.39 6.54 -5.98
N GLY A 451 -20.55 6.64 -6.64
CA GLY A 451 -20.66 6.65 -8.11
C GLY A 451 -20.34 5.31 -8.80
N ARG A 452 -20.54 4.16 -8.15
CA ARG A 452 -20.13 2.82 -8.58
C ARG A 452 -21.31 1.95 -9.07
N SER A 453 -21.05 1.00 -9.98
CA SER A 453 -21.99 -0.06 -10.41
C SER A 453 -21.83 -1.33 -9.56
N ALA A 454 -22.87 -2.18 -9.52
CA ALA A 454 -22.89 -3.45 -8.78
C ALA A 454 -22.09 -4.60 -9.42
N ASP A 455 -21.27 -4.32 -10.43
CA ASP A 455 -20.71 -5.32 -11.36
C ASP A 455 -19.15 -5.43 -11.33
N GLU A 456 -18.44 -5.09 -10.23
CA GLU A 456 -16.96 -5.04 -10.25
C GLU A 456 -16.22 -5.93 -9.19
N ARG A 457 -15.57 -6.98 -9.71
CA ARG A 457 -14.25 -7.68 -9.54
C ARG A 457 -13.24 -7.40 -8.36
N TRP A 458 -12.62 -8.44 -7.72
CA TRP A 458 -11.67 -8.36 -6.52
C TRP A 458 -10.52 -9.42 -6.30
N MET A 459 -9.26 -9.07 -6.02
CA MET A 459 -8.05 -9.90 -6.35
C MET A 459 -7.56 -11.03 -5.35
N VAL A 460 -7.03 -12.18 -5.83
CA VAL A 460 -6.35 -13.29 -5.05
C VAL A 460 -5.01 -13.78 -5.67
N ARG A 461 -4.00 -14.20 -4.85
CA ARG A 461 -2.54 -14.31 -5.14
C ARG A 461 -1.92 -15.71 -5.34
N LEU A 462 -0.86 -15.77 -6.18
CA LEU A 462 0.19 -16.82 -6.32
C LEU A 462 1.59 -16.15 -6.40
N GLY A 463 2.68 -16.80 -5.96
CA GLY A 463 4.07 -16.33 -6.14
C GLY A 463 5.05 -17.47 -6.44
N SER A 464 6.13 -17.23 -7.21
CA SER A 464 7.17 -18.22 -7.57
C SER A 464 8.59 -17.61 -7.70
N VAL A 465 9.67 -18.40 -7.71
CA VAL A 465 11.09 -17.94 -7.71
C VAL A 465 11.72 -17.90 -9.12
N PRO A 466 12.52 -16.87 -9.51
CA PRO A 466 13.13 -16.75 -10.84
C PRO A 466 14.28 -17.74 -11.19
N LYS A 467 14.43 -18.07 -12.49
CA LYS A 467 15.45 -19.01 -13.01
C LYS A 467 16.87 -18.42 -13.12
N ASN A 468 17.89 -19.24 -12.88
CA ASN A 468 19.32 -18.86 -12.85
C ASN A 468 19.86 -18.12 -14.09
N ALA A 469 19.35 -18.40 -15.30
CA ALA A 469 19.82 -17.74 -16.53
C ALA A 469 19.45 -16.24 -16.58
N ALA A 470 18.31 -15.87 -15.99
CA ALA A 470 17.88 -14.48 -15.90
C ALA A 470 18.77 -13.67 -14.94
N ILE A 471 19.17 -14.30 -13.82
CA ILE A 471 20.10 -13.72 -12.86
C ILE A 471 21.46 -13.44 -13.50
N GLU A 472 21.98 -14.37 -14.30
CA GLU A 472 23.30 -14.18 -14.89
C GLU A 472 23.34 -13.03 -15.91
N ALA A 473 22.26 -12.87 -16.69
CA ALA A 473 22.11 -11.74 -17.61
C ALA A 473 22.00 -10.40 -16.87
N ALA A 474 21.16 -10.34 -15.84
CA ALA A 474 20.96 -9.14 -15.03
C ALA A 474 22.24 -8.73 -14.29
N PHE A 475 22.99 -9.70 -13.76
CA PHE A 475 24.26 -9.44 -13.07
C PHE A 475 25.30 -8.88 -14.03
N SER A 476 25.41 -9.45 -15.23
CA SER A 476 26.37 -8.99 -16.24
C SER A 476 26.11 -7.54 -16.64
N GLN A 477 24.84 -7.15 -16.74
CA GLN A 477 24.45 -5.77 -17.02
C GLN A 477 24.78 -4.83 -15.85
N PHE A 478 24.41 -5.19 -14.63
CA PHE A 478 24.71 -4.41 -13.42
C PHE A 478 26.22 -4.21 -13.22
N TYR A 479 26.99 -5.29 -13.32
CA TYR A 479 28.44 -5.28 -13.20
C TYR A 479 29.08 -4.36 -14.24
N MET A 480 28.63 -4.43 -15.50
CA MET A 480 29.16 -3.57 -16.55
C MET A 480 28.87 -2.10 -16.29
N GLN A 481 27.65 -1.75 -15.85
CA GLN A 481 27.29 -0.38 -15.53
C GLN A 481 28.16 0.17 -14.39
N ARG A 482 28.32 -0.58 -13.29
CA ARG A 482 29.15 -0.18 -12.15
C ARG A 482 30.63 -0.06 -12.52
N ALA A 483 31.18 -1.03 -13.25
CA ALA A 483 32.56 -0.98 -13.70
C ALA A 483 32.82 0.23 -14.61
N THR A 484 31.89 0.58 -15.51
CA THR A 484 32.05 1.76 -16.36
C THR A 484 31.93 3.08 -15.58
N THR A 485 31.13 3.12 -14.50
CA THR A 485 31.01 4.29 -13.64
C THR A 485 32.25 4.48 -12.76
N GLU A 486 32.70 3.44 -12.07
CA GLU A 486 33.85 3.50 -11.16
C GLU A 486 35.16 3.82 -11.90
N PHE A 487 35.33 3.28 -13.11
CA PHE A 487 36.51 3.53 -13.93
C PHE A 487 36.30 4.63 -14.96
N ALA A 488 35.30 5.51 -14.80
CA ALA A 488 34.95 6.53 -15.81
C ALA A 488 36.14 7.43 -16.19
N ASP A 489 36.89 7.93 -15.19
CA ASP A 489 38.06 8.79 -15.43
C ASP A 489 39.19 8.05 -16.15
N ASP A 490 39.42 6.79 -15.80
CA ASP A 490 40.45 5.96 -16.43
C ASP A 490 40.04 5.55 -17.85
N LEU A 491 38.76 5.26 -18.07
CA LEU A 491 38.21 4.99 -19.39
C LEU A 491 38.30 6.22 -20.30
N GLU A 492 38.07 7.43 -19.78
CA GLU A 492 38.21 8.66 -20.55
C GLU A 492 39.69 8.99 -20.85
N ARG A 493 40.60 8.77 -19.90
CA ARG A 493 42.06 8.87 -20.15
C ARG A 493 42.50 7.87 -21.21
N LEU A 494 41.98 6.65 -21.14
CA LEU A 494 42.30 5.59 -22.09
C LEU A 494 41.73 5.93 -23.48
N ARG A 495 40.52 6.49 -23.55
CA ARG A 495 39.86 6.95 -24.79
C ARG A 495 40.56 8.15 -25.43
N THR A 496 41.15 9.03 -24.63
CA THR A 496 41.86 10.25 -25.09
C THR A 496 43.35 10.02 -25.34
N SER A 497 43.86 8.81 -25.09
CA SER A 497 45.22 8.40 -25.42
C SER A 497 45.43 8.28 -26.93
N ASP A 498 46.58 8.76 -27.41
CA ASP A 498 46.99 8.65 -28.83
C ASP A 498 47.08 7.19 -29.32
N ASP A 499 47.20 6.23 -28.40
CA ASP A 499 47.31 4.80 -28.69
C ASP A 499 45.96 4.07 -28.74
N PHE A 500 44.85 4.72 -28.37
CA PHE A 500 43.52 4.09 -28.36
C PHE A 500 42.83 4.22 -29.72
N LYS A 501 42.49 3.08 -30.30
CA LYS A 501 41.82 2.98 -31.60
C LYS A 501 40.47 2.30 -31.46
N ASP A 502 39.57 2.57 -32.39
CA ASP A 502 38.21 2.02 -32.38
C ASP A 502 38.21 0.48 -32.37
N GLU A 503 39.25 -0.17 -32.92
CA GLU A 503 39.37 -1.63 -32.88
C GLU A 503 39.67 -2.21 -31.48
N ALA A 504 40.09 -1.38 -30.51
CA ALA A 504 40.36 -1.80 -29.13
C ALA A 504 39.09 -1.85 -28.26
N VAL A 505 38.00 -1.20 -28.68
CA VAL A 505 36.74 -1.12 -27.92
C VAL A 505 36.12 -2.50 -27.64
N PRO A 506 36.01 -3.43 -28.60
CA PRO A 506 35.46 -4.77 -28.32
C PRO A 506 36.33 -5.57 -27.35
N MET A 507 37.66 -5.38 -27.40
CA MET A 507 38.60 -6.04 -26.50
C MET A 507 38.46 -5.52 -25.07
N LEU A 508 38.28 -4.20 -24.91
CA LEU A 508 38.02 -3.57 -23.61
C LEU A 508 36.69 -4.04 -23.00
N ILE A 509 35.62 -4.10 -23.79
CA ILE A 509 34.31 -4.61 -23.33
C ILE A 509 34.43 -6.08 -22.91
N ALA A 510 35.13 -6.91 -23.68
CA ALA A 510 35.32 -8.31 -23.33
C ALA A 510 36.16 -8.49 -22.05
N ALA A 511 37.21 -7.69 -21.88
CA ALA A 511 38.06 -7.71 -20.69
C ALA A 511 37.29 -7.28 -19.42
N LEU A 512 36.47 -6.22 -19.52
CA LEU A 512 35.58 -5.80 -18.44
C LEU A 512 34.55 -6.88 -18.11
N LYS A 513 33.87 -7.46 -19.12
CA LYS A 513 32.88 -8.53 -18.90
C LYS A 513 33.48 -9.79 -18.28
N ALA A 514 34.73 -10.12 -18.59
CA ALA A 514 35.40 -11.28 -18.03
C ALA A 514 35.52 -11.22 -16.49
N GLY A 515 35.49 -10.02 -15.89
CA GLY A 515 35.47 -9.84 -14.45
C GLY A 515 34.25 -10.46 -13.76
N THR A 516 33.13 -10.66 -14.48
CA THR A 516 31.94 -11.33 -13.95
C THR A 516 32.17 -12.80 -13.57
N ALA A 517 33.20 -13.44 -14.12
CA ALA A 517 33.58 -14.81 -13.80
C ALA A 517 34.20 -14.97 -12.40
N MET A 518 34.57 -13.86 -11.75
CA MET A 518 35.12 -13.84 -10.39
C MET A 518 34.05 -14.02 -9.30
N PHE A 519 32.76 -13.99 -9.67
CA PHE A 519 31.63 -14.07 -8.75
C PHE A 519 30.89 -15.41 -8.93
N SER A 520 30.60 -16.07 -7.81
CA SER A 520 29.76 -17.28 -7.75
C SER A 520 28.30 -16.96 -8.09
N MET A 521 27.50 -17.97 -8.45
CA MET A 521 26.09 -17.76 -8.76
C MET A 521 25.27 -17.24 -7.56
N GLU A 522 25.66 -17.58 -6.34
CA GLU A 522 25.01 -17.07 -5.12
C GLU A 522 25.32 -15.58 -4.90
N GLU A 523 26.56 -15.15 -5.15
CA GLU A 523 26.94 -13.74 -5.10
C GLU A 523 26.24 -12.95 -6.21
N LYS A 524 26.16 -13.51 -7.42
CA LYS A 524 25.42 -12.90 -8.54
C LYS A 524 23.94 -12.74 -8.21
N LYS A 525 23.30 -13.75 -7.61
CA LYS A 525 21.91 -13.66 -7.13
C LYS A 525 21.75 -12.54 -6.13
N ARG A 526 22.59 -12.52 -5.09
CA ARG A 526 22.52 -11.49 -4.04
C ARG A 526 22.64 -10.08 -4.62
N ILE A 527 23.60 -9.87 -5.53
CA ILE A 527 23.86 -8.55 -6.12
C ILE A 527 22.77 -8.13 -7.12
N VAL A 528 22.20 -9.05 -7.90
CA VAL A 528 21.11 -8.74 -8.84
C VAL A 528 19.82 -8.40 -8.10
N LEU A 529 19.53 -9.14 -7.03
CA LEU A 529 18.34 -8.91 -6.23
C LEU A 529 18.48 -7.56 -5.49
N ALA A 530 19.63 -7.28 -4.87
CA ALA A 530 19.92 -5.99 -4.24
C ALA A 530 20.05 -4.81 -5.24
N GLY A 531 20.49 -5.07 -6.49
CA GLY A 531 20.70 -4.03 -7.50
C GLY A 531 19.43 -3.48 -8.14
N ARG A 532 18.30 -4.19 -8.01
CA ARG A 532 16.98 -3.74 -8.49
C ARG A 532 16.32 -2.69 -7.59
N GLU A 533 16.83 -2.51 -6.37
CA GLU A 533 16.40 -1.49 -5.41
C GLU A 533 16.84 -0.06 -5.79
N ASN A 534 17.75 0.10 -6.77
CA ASN A 534 18.42 1.39 -7.04
C ASN A 534 18.19 1.96 -8.46
N VAL A 535 17.22 1.43 -9.22
CA VAL A 535 16.80 1.99 -10.51
C VAL A 535 15.26 2.00 -10.60
N VAL A 536 14.61 2.76 -9.72
CA VAL A 536 13.30 3.40 -9.96
C VAL A 536 13.36 4.79 -9.35
#